data_AF-A0A4Y8M8C1-F1
#
_entry.id   AF-A0A4Y8M8C1-F1
#
_cell.length_a   1.000
_cell.length_b   1.000
_cell.length_c   1.000
_cell.angle_alpha   90.00
_cell.angle_beta   90.00
_cell.angle_gamma   90.00
#
_symmetry.space_group_name_H-M   'P 1'
#
loop_
_entity.id
_entity.type
_entity.pdbx_description
1 polymer ?
#
loop_
_entity_poly.entity_id
_entity_poly.type
_entity_poly.pdbx_seq_one_letter_code
_entity_poly.pdbx_strand_id
1 'polypeptide(L)' 'MMRCPNCSSKDIGKIGSHQFYCWSCFIELTVNGEKMSVYQVEEDGTLSSLDDLFFEEPIPAQIQANGM' A
#
# COMPACT_ATOMS: atom_id res chain seq x y z
N MET A 1 -12.61 -4.34 15.34
CA MET A 1 -12.65 -2.94 14.87
C MET A 1 -11.54 -2.80 13.84
N MET A 2 -11.88 -2.40 12.61
CA MET A 2 -10.89 -2.24 11.53
C MET A 2 -9.85 -1.20 11.96
N ARG A 3 -8.58 -1.46 11.68
CA ARG A 3 -7.48 -0.53 11.94
C ARG A 3 -6.68 -0.34 10.67
N CYS A 4 -6.20 0.88 10.47
CA CYS A 4 -5.35 1.20 9.34
C CYS A 4 -4.05 0.39 9.43
N PRO A 5 -3.67 -0.37 8.39
CA PRO A 5 -2.43 -1.16 8.40
C PRO A 5 -1.17 -0.28 8.42
N ASN A 6 -1.27 0.99 7.98
CA ASN A 6 -0.15 1.93 7.94
C ASN A 6 0.07 2.64 9.29
N CYS A 7 -0.99 3.25 9.86
CA CYS A 7 -0.85 4.10 11.07
C CYS A 7 -1.53 3.53 12.33
N SER A 8 -2.15 2.35 12.24
CA SER A 8 -2.91 1.71 13.32
C SER A 8 -4.11 2.49 13.86
N SER A 9 -4.48 3.60 13.21
CA SER A 9 -5.67 4.38 13.56
C SER A 9 -6.96 3.61 13.33
N LYS A 10 -7.99 3.94 14.10
CA LYS A 10 -9.36 3.46 13.92
C LYS A 10 -10.14 4.25 12.86
N ASP A 11 -9.59 5.37 12.40
CA ASP A 11 -10.25 6.26 11.43
C ASP A 11 -9.96 5.75 10.01
N ILE A 12 -10.29 4.48 9.76
CA ILE A 12 -10.26 3.85 8.45
C ILE A 12 -11.68 3.42 8.08
N GLY A 13 -12.11 3.71 6.86
CA GLY A 13 -13.45 3.43 6.38
C GLY A 13 -13.46 2.92 4.96
N LYS A 14 -14.55 2.23 4.59
CA LYS A 14 -14.78 1.74 3.23
C LYS A 14 -15.38 2.86 2.38
N ILE A 15 -14.77 3.17 1.25
CA ILE A 15 -15.23 4.21 0.30
C ILE A 15 -15.72 3.65 -1.04
N GLY A 16 -15.46 2.38 -1.32
CA GLY A 16 -15.94 1.67 -2.51
C GLY A 16 -16.00 0.16 -2.26
N SER A 17 -16.43 -0.65 -3.24
CA SER A 17 -16.63 -2.10 -3.06
C SER A 17 -15.41 -2.83 -2.49
N HIS A 18 -14.22 -2.41 -2.92
CA HIS A 18 -12.93 -2.97 -2.55
C HIS A 18 -11.93 -1.90 -2.12
N GLN A 19 -12.41 -0.71 -1.77
CA GLN A 19 -11.59 0.46 -1.50
C GLN A 19 -11.81 0.98 -0.08
N PHE A 20 -10.71 1.33 0.58
CA PHE A 20 -10.70 1.85 1.93
C PHE A 20 -9.83 3.10 2.00
N TYR A 21 -10.20 4.03 2.87
CA TYR A 21 -9.48 5.27 3.08
C TYR A 21 -9.24 5.52 4.56
N CYS A 22 -8.04 5.96 4.92
CA CYS A 22 -7.70 6.34 6.29
C CYS A 22 -7.56 7.85 6.44
N TRP A 23 -8.41 8.45 7.28
CA TRP A 23 -8.40 9.89 7.55
C TRP A 23 -7.22 10.35 8.41
N SER A 24 -6.51 9.45 9.09
CA SER A 24 -5.38 9.83 9.96
C SER A 24 -4.04 9.91 9.23
N CYS A 25 -3.83 9.12 8.18
CA CYS A 25 -2.56 9.12 7.42
C CYS A 25 -2.75 9.31 5.91
N PHE A 26 -3.97 9.66 5.48
CA PHE A 26 -4.28 10.05 4.10
C PHE A 26 -3.90 8.98 3.07
N ILE A 27 -4.08 7.69 3.40
CA ILE A 27 -3.87 6.62 2.43
C ILE A 27 -5.19 6.02 1.94
N GLU A 28 -5.19 5.62 0.69
CA GLU A 28 -6.19 4.79 0.04
C GLU A 28 -5.64 3.37 -0.15
N LEU A 29 -6.49 2.38 0.09
CA LEU A 29 -6.19 0.95 -0.03
C LEU A 29 -7.21 0.33 -0.97
N THR A 30 -6.74 -0.37 -2.01
CA THR A 30 -7.58 -1.15 -2.92
C THR A 30 -7.25 -2.63 -2.79
N VAL A 31 -8.28 -3.48 -2.65
CA VAL A 31 -8.13 -4.94 -2.48
C VAL A 31 -8.79 -5.69 -3.63
N ASN A 32 -7.99 -6.11 -4.62
CA ASN A 32 -8.44 -6.85 -5.79
C ASN A 32 -8.00 -8.32 -5.69
N GLY A 33 -8.83 -9.13 -5.03
CA GLY A 33 -8.52 -10.55 -4.82
C GLY A 33 -7.32 -10.74 -3.90
N GLU A 34 -6.23 -11.31 -4.41
CA GLU A 34 -4.97 -11.50 -3.68
C GLU A 34 -4.04 -10.28 -3.76
N LYS A 35 -4.33 -9.32 -4.64
CA LYS A 35 -3.54 -8.10 -4.77
C LYS A 35 -4.13 -7.00 -3.91
N MET A 36 -3.31 -6.42 -3.06
CA MET A 36 -3.59 -5.15 -2.39
C MET A 36 -2.74 -4.08 -3.07
N SER A 37 -3.27 -2.87 -3.19
CA SER A 37 -2.50 -1.68 -3.60
C SER A 37 -2.76 -0.55 -2.60
N VAL A 38 -1.73 0.22 -2.32
CA VAL A 38 -1.71 1.31 -1.33
C VAL A 38 -1.28 2.59 -2.03
N TYR A 39 -2.06 3.65 -1.87
CA TYR A 39 -1.77 4.97 -2.41
C TYR A 39 -1.81 6.00 -1.28
N GLN A 40 -0.84 6.90 -1.23
CA GLN A 40 -0.93 8.12 -0.43
C GLN A 40 -1.64 9.20 -1.24
N VAL A 41 -2.58 9.89 -0.59
CA VAL A 41 -3.23 11.07 -1.13
C VAL A 41 -2.42 12.29 -0.68
N GLU A 42 -1.83 12.99 -1.65
CA GLU A 42 -1.07 14.21 -1.42
C GLU A 42 -2.00 15.40 -1.12
N GLU A 43 -1.43 16.52 -0.65
CA GLU A 43 -2.20 17.73 -0.33
C GLU A 43 -2.95 18.31 -1.53
N ASP A 44 -2.39 18.15 -2.74
CA ASP A 44 -3.01 18.57 -3.99
C ASP A 44 -4.05 17.57 -4.53
N GLY A 45 -4.28 16.46 -3.81
CA GLY A 45 -5.20 15.39 -4.17
C GLY A 45 -4.66 14.38 -5.18
N THR A 46 -3.38 14.48 -5.55
CA THR A 46 -2.72 13.45 -6.37
C THR A 46 -2.48 12.18 -5.57
N LEU A 47 -2.28 11.07 -6.29
CA LEU A 47 -2.06 9.75 -5.70
C LEU A 47 -0.61 9.29 -5.93
N SER A 48 0.13 9.13 -4.85
CA SER A 48 1.47 8.53 -4.84
C SER A 48 1.38 7.05 -4.50
N SER A 49 1.84 6.17 -5.37
CA SER A 49 1.87 4.73 -5.08
C SER A 49 2.85 4.44 -3.94
N LEU A 50 2.39 3.70 -2.93
CA LEU A 50 3.23 3.14 -1.87
C LEU A 50 3.45 1.64 -2.04
N ASP A 51 3.03 1.06 -3.18
CA ASP A 51 3.14 -0.37 -3.44
C ASP A 51 4.58 -0.88 -3.25
N ASP A 52 5.60 -0.10 -3.61
CA ASP A 52 7.01 -0.46 -3.48
C ASP A 52 7.49 -0.63 -2.02
N LEU A 53 6.77 -0.03 -1.05
CA LEU A 53 7.07 -0.09 0.38
C LEU A 53 6.32 -1.23 1.08
N PHE A 54 5.21 -1.68 0.52
CA PHE A 54 4.33 -2.69 1.12
C PHE A 54 4.36 -4.04 0.39
N PHE A 55 4.77 -4.05 -0.88
CA PHE A 55 4.91 -5.24 -1.70
C PHE A 55 6.36 -5.30 -2.17
N GLU A 56 7.17 -6.12 -1.51
CA GLU A 56 8.46 -6.50 -2.06
C GLU A 56 8.21 -7.21 -3.39
N GLU A 57 8.66 -6.60 -4.50
CA GLU A 57 8.92 -7.41 -5.69
C GLU A 57 9.91 -8.49 -5.26
N PRO A 58 9.67 -9.78 -5.56
CA PRO A 58 10.63 -10.83 -5.26
C PRO A 58 11.92 -10.45 -5.98
N ILE A 59 12.92 -10.01 -5.21
CA ILE A 59 14.24 -9.65 -5.72
C ILE A 59 14.68 -10.84 -6.57
N PRO A 60 14.77 -10.73 -7.91
CA PRO A 60 15.29 -11.83 -8.68
C PRO A 60 16.72 -11.98 -8.19
N ALA A 61 17.07 -13.13 -7.63
CA ALA A 61 18.43 -13.44 -7.22
C ALA A 61 19.33 -13.39 -8.47
N GLN A 62 19.80 -12.20 -8.83
CA GLN A 62 20.74 -12.01 -9.92
C GLN A 62 22.11 -12.42 -9.41
N ILE A 63 22.39 -13.71 -9.60
CA ILE A 63 23.64 -14.28 -10.09
C ILE A 63 24.82 -13.31 -10.00
N GLN A 64 25.59 -13.39 -8.91
CA GLN A 64 27.01 -13.06 -8.96
C GLN A 64 27.79 -14.37 -9.04
N ALA A 65 27.82 -14.95 -10.23
CA ALA A 65 28.91 -15.80 -10.66
C ALA A 65 30.09 -14.88 -10.99
N ASN A 66 31.03 -14.75 -10.05
CA ASN A 66 32.42 -14.30 -10.21
C ASN A 66 33.08 -14.62 -8.85
N GLY A 67 34.06 -15.49 -8.69
CA GLY A 67 34.99 -16.14 -9.60
C GLY A 67 36.25 -16.36 -8.75
N MET A 68 36.72 -17.62 -8.68
CA MET A 68 38.01 -18.10 -8.14
C MET A 68 38.54 -17.55 -6.81
#